data_AF-A0A2E5XEP8-F1
#
_entry.id   AF-A0A2E5XEP8-F1
#
_cell.length_a   1.000
_cell.length_b   1.000
_cell.length_c   1.000
_cell.angle_alpha   90.00
_cell.angle_beta   90.00
_cell.angle_gamma   90.00
#
_symmetry.space_group_name_H-M   'P 1'
#
loop_
_entity.id
_entity.type
_entity.pdbx_description
1 polymer ?
#
loop_
_entity_poly.entity_id
_entity_poly.type
_entity_poly.pdbx_seq_one_letter_code
_entity_poly.pdbx_strand_id
1 'polypeptide(L)'
;MGTTIREYGISESAARGHRFADAPQDLLNNGDILSLTQPDTIADIHRRFLDAGSDIIETNTFSATTLSQAEFFIEDPREQGGRKDPEFFQKILQNT
;
A
#
# COMPACT_ATOMS: atom_id res chain seq x y z
N MET A 1 11.17 5.86 -4.00
CA MET A 1 9.72 5.87 -4.26
C MET A 1 8.93 6.63 -3.19
N GLY A 2 8.92 6.20 -1.92
CA GLY A 2 7.99 6.71 -0.89
C GLY A 2 8.03 8.22 -0.61
N THR A 3 9.20 8.85 -0.61
CA THR A 3 9.33 10.32 -0.45
C THR A 3 8.72 11.06 -1.65
N THR A 4 9.01 10.60 -2.86
CA THR A 4 8.50 11.17 -4.11
C THR A 4 6.97 11.04 -4.22
N ILE A 5 6.38 9.93 -3.76
CA ILE A 5 4.91 9.75 -3.73
C ILE A 5 4.23 10.88 -2.95
N ARG A 6 4.82 11.33 -1.83
CA ARG A 6 4.23 12.39 -0.99
C ARG A 6 4.14 13.75 -1.71
N GLU A 7 5.01 13.99 -2.69
CA GLU A 7 5.02 15.23 -3.47
C GLU A 7 3.76 15.37 -4.36
N TYR A 8 3.10 14.25 -4.70
CA TYR A 8 1.89 14.26 -5.53
C TYR A 8 0.62 14.67 -4.77
N GLY A 9 0.68 14.79 -3.44
CA GLY A 9 -0.46 15.23 -2.64
C GLY A 9 -1.71 14.36 -2.81
N ILE A 10 -1.53 13.05 -3.01
CA ILE A 10 -2.62 12.10 -3.21
C ILE A 10 -3.56 12.16 -1.99
N SER A 11 -4.86 12.30 -2.23
CA SER A 11 -5.86 12.26 -1.18
C SER A 11 -6.21 10.82 -0.79
N GLU A 12 -6.79 10.61 0.39
CA GLU A 12 -7.31 9.30 0.81
C GLU A 12 -8.29 8.71 -0.22
N SER A 13 -9.22 9.53 -0.73
CA SER A 13 -10.19 9.08 -1.75
C SER A 13 -9.51 8.66 -3.06
N ALA A 14 -8.45 9.37 -3.47
CA ALA A 14 -7.67 9.03 -4.65
C ALA A 14 -6.82 7.76 -4.44
N ALA A 15 -6.26 7.58 -3.24
CA ALA A 15 -5.50 6.39 -2.87
C ALA A 15 -6.38 5.13 -2.88
N ARG A 16 -7.60 5.20 -2.34
CA ARG A 16 -8.60 4.12 -2.41
C ARG A 16 -9.03 3.79 -3.84
N GLY A 17 -9.21 4.82 -4.66
CA GLY A 17 -9.83 4.70 -5.98
C GLY A 17 -11.21 4.03 -5.91
N HIS A 18 -11.71 3.55 -7.04
CA HIS A 18 -12.97 2.80 -7.05
C HIS A 18 -12.84 1.41 -6.43
N ARG A 19 -11.68 0.77 -6.64
CA ARG A 19 -11.44 -0.64 -6.26
C ARG A 19 -11.50 -0.89 -4.76
N PHE A 20 -11.09 0.09 -3.94
CA PHE A 20 -11.01 -0.04 -2.49
C PHE A 20 -11.83 1.03 -1.76
N ALA A 21 -12.89 1.54 -2.39
CA ALA A 21 -13.75 2.58 -1.82
C ALA A 21 -14.26 2.18 -0.42
N ASP A 22 -14.67 0.92 -0.27
CA ASP A 22 -15.25 0.36 0.97
C ASP A 22 -14.22 -0.25 1.93
N ALA A 23 -12.91 0.02 1.75
CA ALA A 23 -11.89 -0.53 2.64
C ALA A 23 -12.12 -0.06 4.10
N PRO A 24 -11.93 -0.95 5.09
CA PRO A 24 -12.29 -0.64 6.48
C PRO A 24 -11.36 0.38 7.14
N GLN A 25 -10.12 0.51 6.65
CA GLN A 25 -9.07 1.36 7.20
C GLN A 25 -8.60 2.37 6.15
N ASP A 26 -7.91 3.43 6.58
CA ASP A 26 -7.30 4.42 5.71
C ASP A 26 -6.15 3.82 4.88
N LEU A 27 -6.14 4.10 3.58
CA LEU A 27 -5.22 3.52 2.62
C LEU A 27 -4.15 4.50 2.10
N LEU A 28 -4.20 5.78 2.47
CA LEU A 28 -3.24 6.78 2.00
C LEU A 28 -1.79 6.41 2.31
N ASN A 29 -1.55 5.69 3.41
CA ASN A 29 -0.21 5.23 3.79
C ASN A 29 0.20 3.89 3.15
N ASN A 30 -0.68 3.25 2.37
CA ASN A 30 -0.36 2.04 1.61
C ASN A 30 0.13 2.41 0.20
N GLY A 31 1.43 2.69 0.06
CA GLY A 31 2.00 3.11 -1.22
C GLY A 31 1.88 2.05 -2.32
N ASP A 32 1.88 0.78 -1.96
CA ASP A 32 1.90 -0.35 -2.91
C ASP A 32 0.62 -0.42 -3.75
N ILE A 33 -0.55 -0.10 -3.17
CA ILE A 33 -1.84 -0.12 -3.89
C ILE A 33 -1.96 0.96 -4.95
N LEU A 34 -1.12 2.00 -4.91
CA LEU A 34 -1.12 3.07 -5.90
C LEU A 34 -0.75 2.56 -7.29
N SER A 35 -0.07 1.42 -7.38
CA SER A 35 0.14 0.73 -8.66
C SER A 35 -1.19 0.30 -9.32
N LEU A 36 -2.26 0.16 -8.54
CA LEU A 36 -3.61 -0.23 -9.00
C LEU A 36 -4.55 0.97 -9.10
N THR A 37 -4.46 1.93 -8.18
CA THR A 37 -5.40 3.05 -8.07
C THR A 37 -4.91 4.34 -8.71
N GLN A 38 -3.58 4.51 -8.83
CA GLN A 38 -2.90 5.67 -9.41
C GLN A 38 -1.72 5.23 -10.32
N PRO A 39 -1.98 4.35 -11.32
CA PRO A 39 -0.90 3.76 -12.13
C PRO A 39 -0.07 4.81 -12.89
N ASP A 40 -0.69 5.90 -13.35
CA ASP A 40 0.00 6.98 -14.06
C ASP A 40 1.00 7.71 -13.15
N THR A 41 0.64 7.94 -11.88
CA THR A 41 1.54 8.55 -10.90
C THR A 41 2.76 7.67 -10.63
N ILE A 42 2.57 6.36 -10.46
CA ILE A 42 3.68 5.42 -10.25
C ILE A 42 4.56 5.34 -11.50
N ALA A 43 3.96 5.31 -12.69
CA ALA A 43 4.69 5.33 -13.96
C ALA A 43 5.52 6.62 -14.13
N ASP A 44 4.98 7.77 -13.75
CA ASP A 44 5.71 9.04 -13.80
C ASP A 44 6.90 9.04 -12.83
N ILE A 45 6.72 8.54 -11.61
CA ILE A 45 7.82 8.40 -10.64
C ILE A 45 8.95 7.54 -11.22
N HIS A 46 8.63 6.37 -11.77
CA HIS A 46 9.65 5.53 -12.42
C HIS A 46 10.34 6.26 -13.57
N ARG A 47 9.59 6.96 -14.41
CA ARG A 47 10.15 7.75 -15.52
C ARG A 47 11.10 8.83 -15.03
N ARG A 48 10.75 9.58 -13.97
CA ARG A 48 11.63 10.60 -13.38
C ARG A 48 12.96 10.01 -12.88
N PHE A 49 12.97 8.81 -12.33
CA PHE A 49 14.21 8.13 -11.94
C PHE A 49 15.04 7.69 -13.15
N LEU A 50 14.40 7.15 -14.20
CA LEU A 50 15.07 6.78 -15.45
C LEU A 50 15.67 8.01 -16.16
N ASP A 51 14.91 9.10 -16.25
CA ASP A 51 15.35 10.36 -16.87
C ASP A 51 16.51 11.01 -16.11
N ALA A 52 16.59 10.78 -14.79
CA ALA A 52 17.73 11.20 -13.96
C ALA A 52 18.98 10.30 -14.13
N GLY A 53 18.91 9.27 -14.98
CA GLY A 53 20.02 8.37 -15.30
C GLY A 53 20.07 7.09 -14.48
N SER A 54 18.97 6.66 -13.86
CA SER A 54 18.95 5.36 -13.17
C SER A 54 18.95 4.22 -14.18
N ASP A 55 19.88 3.27 -14.05
CA ASP A 55 19.93 2.05 -14.87
C ASP A 55 19.00 0.94 -14.36
N ILE A 56 18.59 1.03 -13.09
CA ILE A 56 17.74 0.06 -12.39
C ILE A 56 16.60 0.80 -11.71
N ILE A 57 15.41 0.21 -11.78
CA ILE A 57 14.24 0.63 -11.02
C ILE A 57 13.69 -0.55 -10.22
N GLU A 58 13.14 -0.26 -9.05
CA GLU A 58 12.46 -1.24 -8.21
C GLU A 58 10.96 -1.19 -8.47
N THR A 59 10.28 -2.32 -8.34
CA THR A 59 8.82 -2.37 -8.36
C THR A 59 8.23 -1.65 -7.13
N ASN A 60 7.02 -1.10 -7.27
CA ASN A 60 6.29 -0.50 -6.14
C ASN A 60 5.63 -1.56 -5.25
N THR A 61 6.47 -2.37 -4.61
CA THR A 61 6.05 -3.61 -3.93
C THR A 61 6.79 -3.87 -2.61
N PHE A 62 7.31 -2.82 -1.95
CA PHE A 62 8.05 -2.99 -0.69
C PHE A 62 7.21 -3.67 0.41
N SER A 63 5.91 -3.38 0.47
CA SER A 63 4.97 -3.94 1.44
C SER A 63 3.87 -4.82 0.81
N ALA A 64 4.06 -5.24 -0.44
CA ALA A 64 3.14 -6.10 -1.19
C ALA A 64 3.20 -7.58 -0.73
N THR A 65 3.06 -7.81 0.58
CA THR A 65 2.96 -9.14 1.19
C THR A 65 1.64 -9.28 1.93
N THR A 66 1.11 -10.50 2.07
CA THR A 66 -0.15 -10.74 2.78
C THR A 66 -0.13 -10.18 4.21
N LEU A 67 1.00 -10.32 4.91
CA LEU A 67 1.15 -9.84 6.29
C LEU A 67 1.12 -8.31 6.39
N SER A 68 1.85 -7.61 5.52
CA SER A 68 1.87 -6.15 5.52
C SER A 68 0.53 -5.56 5.06
N GLN A 69 -0.09 -6.16 4.04
CA GLN A 69 -1.39 -5.69 3.54
C GLN A 69 -2.52 -5.93 4.54
N ALA A 70 -2.38 -6.90 5.45
CA ALA A 70 -3.37 -7.12 6.51
C ALA A 70 -3.53 -5.92 7.45
N GLU A 71 -2.55 -5.01 7.57
CA GLU A 71 -2.70 -3.78 8.37
C GLU A 71 -3.76 -2.82 7.79
N PHE A 72 -4.07 -2.95 6.51
CA PHE A 72 -5.00 -2.08 5.79
C PHE A 72 -6.35 -2.74 5.49
N PHE A 73 -6.38 -4.07 5.40
CA PHE A 73 -7.56 -4.81 4.94
C PHE A 73 -8.15 -5.75 5.98
N ILE A 74 -7.49 -5.94 7.12
CA ILE A 74 -7.98 -6.76 8.23
C ILE A 74 -8.10 -5.87 9.46
N GLU A 75 -9.16 -6.07 10.24
CA GLU A 75 -9.37 -5.36 11.50
C GLU A 75 -8.21 -5.62 12.48
N ASP A 76 -7.70 -4.55 13.09
CA ASP A 76 -6.60 -4.65 14.04
C ASP A 76 -7.13 -5.06 15.42
N PRO A 77 -6.76 -6.22 15.96
CA PRO A 77 -7.27 -6.69 17.25
C PRO A 77 -6.94 -5.73 18.41
N ARG A 78 -5.93 -4.86 18.25
CA ARG A 78 -5.56 -3.86 19.26
C ARG A 78 -6.64 -2.79 19.45
N GLU A 79 -7.45 -2.52 18.43
CA GLU A 79 -8.59 -1.59 18.53
C GLU A 79 -9.67 -2.09 19.50
N GLN A 80 -9.75 -3.41 19.68
CA GLN A 80 -10.66 -4.07 20.62
C GLN A 80 -9.96 -4.50 21.93
N GLY A 81 -8.73 -4.02 22.19
CA GLY A 81 -7.95 -4.38 23.39
C GLY A 81 -7.21 -5.73 23.31
N GLY A 82 -7.18 -6.36 22.14
CA GLY A 82 -6.41 -7.56 21.86
C GLY A 82 -4.96 -7.28 21.44
N ARG A 83 -4.29 -8.27 20.85
CA ARG A 83 -2.93 -8.17 20.31
C ARG A 83 -2.78 -9.00 19.03
N LYS A 84 -1.81 -8.64 18.18
CA LYS A 84 -1.41 -9.45 17.01
C LYS A 84 -0.54 -10.63 17.50
N ASP A 85 -1.18 -11.70 17.94
CA ASP A 85 -0.53 -12.92 18.42
C ASP A 85 -0.29 -13.93 17.27
N PRO A 86 0.34 -15.10 17.54
CA PRO A 86 0.57 -16.10 16.49
C PRO A 86 -0.71 -16.59 15.81
N GLU A 87 -1.84 -16.67 16.51
CA GLU A 87 -3.12 -17.10 15.93
C GLU A 87 -3.64 -16.08 14.91
N PHE A 88 -3.53 -14.79 15.21
CA PHE A 88 -3.84 -13.71 14.27
C PHE A 88 -3.03 -13.83 12.98
N PHE A 89 -1.71 -13.98 13.09
CA PHE A 89 -0.85 -14.10 11.90
C PHE A 89 -1.11 -15.40 11.13
N GLN A 90 -1.36 -16.51 11.82
CA GLN A 90 -1.72 -17.78 11.19
C GLN A 90 -3.01 -17.66 10.39
N LYS A 91 -4.02 -16.95 10.92
CA LYS A 91 -5.27 -16.66 10.22
C LYS A 91 -5.03 -15.85 8.94
N ILE A 92 -4.16 -14.84 8.97
CA ILE A 92 -3.81 -14.06 7.78
C ILE A 92 -3.20 -14.95 6.69
N LEU A 93 -2.25 -15.82 7.07
CA LEU A 93 -1.58 -16.70 6.10
C LEU A 93 -2.52 -17.75 5.48
N GLN A 94 -3.52 -18.20 6.24
CA GLN A 94 -4.49 -19.21 5.76
C GLN A 94 -5.65 -18.63 4.95
N ASN A 95 -5.85 -17.32 4.97
CA ASN A 95 -6.96 -16.64 4.28
C ASN A 95 -6.59 -16.22 2.84
N THR A 96 -5.70 -17.00 2.18
CA THR A 96 -5.21 -16.75 0.81
C THR A 96 -5.86 -17.72 -0.17
#